data_AF-A0A0R1X978-F1
#
_entry.id   AF-A0A0R1X978-F1
#
_cell.length_a   1.000
_cell.length_b   1.000
_cell.length_c   1.000
_cell.angle_alpha   90.00
_cell.angle_beta   90.00
_cell.angle_gamma   90.00
#
_symmetry.space_group_name_H-M   'P 1'
#
loop_
_entity.id
_entity.type
_entity.pdbx_description
1 polymer ?
#
loop_
_entity_poly.entity_id
_entity_poly.type
_entity_poly.pdbx_seq_one_letter_code
_entity_poly.pdbx_strand_id
1 'polypeptide(L)'
;MATNLSRTDELRGLLSDIARKQFKSSRQINPQSNLFLTAQYAVEKGYIEDAKLDTSFSASLAEINLTQATLTAAGERKLALLVNHNTKD
;
A
#
# COMPACT_ATOMS: atom_id res chain seq x y z
N MET A 1 10.26 2.21 -21.02
CA MET A 1 9.41 3.19 -20.32
C MET A 1 8.18 2.47 -19.81
N ALA A 2 8.16 2.08 -18.52
CA ALA A 2 7.03 1.41 -17.88
C ALA A 2 7.16 1.55 -16.35
N THR A 3 6.81 2.71 -15.81
CA THR A 3 7.00 2.99 -14.36
C THR A 3 5.74 3.48 -13.65
N ASN A 4 4.77 4.04 -14.39
CA ASN A 4 3.57 4.62 -13.77
C ASN A 4 2.38 3.66 -13.70
N LEU A 5 2.24 2.75 -14.67
CA LEU A 5 1.14 1.77 -14.67
C LEU A 5 1.29 0.78 -13.50
N SER A 6 2.49 0.23 -13.30
CA SER A 6 2.76 -0.75 -12.23
C SER A 6 2.51 -0.18 -10.84
N ARG A 7 2.87 1.07 -10.59
CA ARG A 7 2.64 1.73 -9.29
C ARG A 7 1.16 2.03 -9.03
N THR A 8 0.40 2.30 -10.09
CA THR A 8 -1.05 2.55 -10.02
C THR A 8 -1.80 1.27 -9.66
N ASP A 9 -1.44 0.16 -10.31
CA ASP A 9 -2.01 -1.16 -10.01
C ASP A 9 -1.60 -1.67 -8.62
N GLU A 10 -0.34 -1.51 -8.24
CA GLU A 10 0.13 -1.90 -6.90
C GLU A 10 -0.62 -1.11 -5.81
N LEU A 11 -0.80 0.20 -6.00
CA LEU A 11 -1.56 1.04 -5.07
C LEU A 11 -3.03 0.61 -5.02
N ARG A 12 -3.65 0.32 -6.18
CA ARG A 12 -5.03 -0.19 -6.24
C ARG A 12 -5.16 -1.51 -5.48
N GLY A 13 -4.23 -2.44 -5.68
CA GLY A 13 -4.16 -3.72 -4.98
C GLY A 13 -4.04 -3.53 -3.47
N LEU A 14 -3.06 -2.74 -3.03
CA LEU A 14 -2.83 -2.43 -1.61
C LEU A 14 -4.09 -1.87 -0.94
N LEU A 15 -4.68 -0.82 -1.52
CA LEU A 15 -5.86 -0.18 -0.93
C LEU A 15 -7.07 -1.14 -0.91
N SER A 16 -7.21 -1.99 -1.94
CA SER A 16 -8.27 -3.01 -1.97
C SER A 16 -8.09 -4.07 -0.89
N ASP A 17 -6.86 -4.54 -0.68
CA ASP A 17 -6.54 -5.56 0.31
C ASP A 17 -6.70 -5.03 1.74
N ILE A 18 -6.36 -3.75 1.99
CA ILE A 18 -6.63 -3.06 3.25
C ILE A 18 -8.13 -2.94 3.49
N ALA A 19 -8.90 -2.46 2.50
CA ALA A 19 -10.36 -2.38 2.61
C ALA A 19 -11.02 -3.72 2.93
N ARG A 20 -10.47 -4.82 2.38
CA ARG A 20 -10.93 -6.20 2.59
C ARG A 20 -10.30 -6.90 3.79
N LYS A 21 -9.49 -6.19 4.60
CA LYS A 21 -8.76 -6.72 5.76
C LYS A 21 -7.99 -8.02 5.45
N GLN A 22 -7.31 -8.08 4.30
CA GLN A 22 -6.60 -9.29 3.82
C GLN A 22 -5.25 -9.50 4.52
N PHE A 23 -4.64 -8.47 5.09
CA PHE A 23 -3.40 -8.60 5.84
C PHE A 23 -3.67 -9.25 7.21
N LYS A 24 -3.19 -10.49 7.40
CA LYS A 24 -3.41 -11.28 8.63
C LYS A 24 -2.20 -11.32 9.57
N SER A 25 -1.01 -10.98 9.08
CA SER A 25 0.22 -10.95 9.86
C SER A 25 1.11 -9.80 9.40
N SER A 26 2.07 -9.42 10.25
CA SER A 26 3.24 -8.68 9.77
C SER A 26 4.15 -9.61 8.95
N ARG A 27 5.04 -9.00 8.16
CA ARG A 27 6.08 -9.75 7.44
C ARG A 27 7.34 -8.90 7.29
N GLN A 28 8.48 -9.58 7.23
CA GLN A 28 9.72 -8.97 6.80
C GLN A 28 9.77 -8.94 5.26
N ILE A 29 10.18 -7.80 4.71
CA ILE A 29 10.23 -7.59 3.27
C ILE A 29 11.43 -6.70 2.91
N ASN A 30 11.90 -6.82 1.67
CA ASN A 30 12.88 -5.88 1.14
C ASN A 30 12.28 -4.45 1.11
N PRO A 31 12.93 -3.44 1.74
CA PRO A 31 12.45 -2.06 1.73
C PRO A 31 12.37 -1.44 0.32
N GLN A 32 13.06 -2.00 -0.66
CA GLN A 32 13.00 -1.61 -2.07
C GLN A 32 11.90 -2.33 -2.87
N SER A 33 11.12 -3.21 -2.23
CA SER A 33 10.01 -3.90 -2.90
C SER A 33 8.85 -2.96 -3.22
N ASN A 34 8.10 -3.27 -4.29
CA ASN A 34 6.93 -2.48 -4.69
C ASN A 34 5.89 -2.37 -3.57
N LEU A 35 5.62 -3.46 -2.84
CA LEU A 35 4.68 -3.43 -1.72
C LEU A 35 5.13 -2.45 -0.64
N PHE A 36 6.40 -2.52 -0.21
CA PHE A 36 6.92 -1.64 0.84
C PHE A 36 6.88 -0.18 0.42
N LEU A 37 7.39 0.12 -0.78
CA LEU A 37 7.43 1.48 -1.31
C LEU A 37 6.02 2.04 -1.57
N THR A 38 5.04 1.23 -1.98
CA THR A 38 3.68 1.75 -2.15
C THR A 38 2.90 1.85 -0.84
N ALA A 39 3.21 1.01 0.16
CA ALA A 39 2.68 1.20 1.51
C ALA A 39 3.23 2.48 2.15
N GLN A 40 4.55 2.72 2.03
CA GLN A 40 5.17 3.98 2.45
C GLN A 40 4.51 5.18 1.76
N TYR A 41 4.36 5.12 0.44
CA TYR A 41 3.67 6.16 -0.32
C TYR A 41 2.21 6.36 0.15
N ALA A 42 1.47 5.29 0.43
CA ALA A 42 0.09 5.39 0.90
C ALA A 42 -0.03 6.05 2.27
N VAL A 43 0.93 5.78 3.18
CA VAL A 43 1.04 6.46 4.47
C VAL A 43 1.40 7.94 4.27
N GLU A 44 2.42 8.24 3.46
CA GLU A 44 2.86 9.63 3.18
C GLU A 44 1.76 10.49 2.54
N LYS A 45 0.88 9.89 1.73
CA LYS A 45 -0.28 10.57 1.14
C LYS A 45 -1.52 10.59 2.02
N GLY A 46 -1.45 9.98 3.21
CA GLY A 46 -2.59 9.88 4.12
C GLY A 46 -3.76 9.08 3.53
N TYR A 47 -3.49 8.12 2.65
CA TYR A 47 -4.52 7.21 2.13
C TYR A 47 -4.86 6.11 3.13
N ILE A 48 -3.88 5.73 3.96
CA ILE A 48 -4.05 4.71 4.98
C ILE A 48 -3.50 5.23 6.31
N GLU A 49 -4.07 4.72 7.40
CA GLU A 49 -3.63 4.96 8.77
C GLU A 49 -3.38 3.62 9.48
N ASP A 50 -2.80 3.65 10.68
CA ASP A 50 -2.48 2.48 11.51
C ASP A 50 -1.57 1.41 10.85
N ALA A 51 -0.90 1.77 9.76
CA ALA A 51 0.17 1.00 9.15
C ALA A 51 1.49 1.19 9.92
N LYS A 52 2.20 0.10 10.23
CA LYS A 52 3.54 0.16 10.84
C LYS A 52 4.59 -0.28 9.83
N LEU A 53 5.52 0.63 9.53
CA LEU A 53 6.65 0.42 8.64
C LEU A 53 7.92 0.65 9.44
N ASP A 54 8.65 -0.43 9.74
CA ASP A 54 9.90 -0.36 10.48
C ASP A 54 11.08 -0.71 9.57
N THR A 55 11.96 0.27 9.37
CA THR A 55 13.20 0.12 8.59
C THR A 55 14.44 0.00 9.49
N SER A 56 14.27 0.08 10.81
CA SER A 56 15.36 0.10 11.78
C SER A 56 15.90 -1.28 12.14
N PHE A 57 15.18 -2.35 11.79
CA PHE A 57 15.48 -3.71 12.24
C PHE A 57 16.72 -4.33 11.58
N SER A 58 17.01 -4.01 10.31
CA SER A 58 18.28 -4.38 9.65
C SER A 58 18.54 -3.55 8.38
N ALA A 59 19.80 -3.46 7.93
CA ALA A 59 20.15 -2.80 6.68
C ALA A 59 19.61 -3.52 5.41
N SER A 60 19.06 -4.74 5.54
CA SER A 60 18.63 -5.57 4.42
C SER A 60 17.12 -5.84 4.37
N LEU A 61 16.42 -5.80 5.51
CA LEU A 61 15.00 -6.13 5.61
C LEU A 61 14.27 -5.12 6.50
N ALA A 62 13.08 -4.74 6.07
CA ALA A 62 12.14 -3.93 6.81
C ALA A 62 10.95 -4.77 7.27
N GLU A 63 10.36 -4.42 8.41
CA GLU A 63 9.07 -4.97 8.82
C GLU A 63 7.93 -4.11 8.26
N ILE A 64 6.93 -4.78 7.69
CA ILE A 64 5.66 -4.17 7.32
C ILE A 64 4.52 -4.88 8.06
N ASN A 65 3.72 -4.10 8.79
CA ASN A 65 2.51 -4.57 9.46
C ASN A 65 1.32 -3.72 9.04
N LEU A 66 0.42 -4.33 8.26
CA LEU A 66 -0.81 -3.73 7.74
C LEU A 66 -2.07 -4.37 8.36
N THR A 67 -1.93 -5.19 9.39
CA THR A 67 -3.05 -5.96 9.98
C THR A 67 -4.12 -5.07 10.61
N GLN A 68 -3.72 -3.90 11.11
CA GLN A 68 -4.61 -2.88 11.67
C GLN A 68 -4.82 -1.70 10.73
N ALA A 69 -4.23 -1.72 9.53
CA ALA A 69 -4.34 -0.60 8.62
C ALA A 69 -5.78 -0.42 8.15
N THR A 70 -6.22 0.84 8.06
CA THR A 70 -7.54 1.22 7.56
C THR A 70 -7.40 2.26 6.44
N LEU A 71 -8.41 2.35 5.58
CA LEU A 71 -8.49 3.44 4.63
C LEU A 71 -8.96 4.71 5.33
N THR A 72 -8.31 5.83 5.04
CA THR A 72 -8.88 7.14 5.34
C THR A 72 -9.93 7.51 4.30
N ALA A 73 -10.71 8.56 4.55
CA ALA A 73 -11.61 9.11 3.54
C ALA A 73 -10.89 9.50 2.23
N ALA A 74 -9.61 9.91 2.29
CA ALA A 74 -8.80 10.18 1.12
C ALA A 74 -8.42 8.88 0.39
N GLY A 75 -8.09 7.82 1.12
CA GLY A 75 -7.81 6.49 0.58
C GLY A 75 -9.00 5.86 -0.13
N GLU A 76 -10.21 5.97 0.44
CA GLU A 76 -11.44 5.48 -0.18
C GLU A 76 -11.72 6.19 -1.51
N ARG A 77 -11.64 7.53 -1.53
CA ARG A 77 -11.79 8.31 -2.77
C ARG A 77 -10.73 7.92 -3.79
N LYS A 78 -9.48 7.74 -3.36
CA LYS A 78 -8.40 7.34 -4.25
C LYS A 78 -8.65 5.95 -4.84
N LEU A 79 -9.06 4.99 -4.03
CA LEU A 79 -9.40 3.64 -4.50
C LEU A 79 -10.55 3.67 -5.51
N ALA A 80 -11.61 4.45 -5.27
CA ALA A 80 -12.71 4.60 -6.22
C ALA A 80 -12.24 5.15 -7.57
N LEU A 81 -11.37 6.16 -7.58
CA LEU A 81 -10.77 6.69 -8.81
C LEU A 81 -9.95 5.62 -9.54
N LEU A 82 -9.12 4.86 -8.81
CA LEU A 82 -8.27 3.82 -9.39
C LEU A 82 -9.08 2.67 -10.01
N VAL A 83 -10.19 2.28 -9.38
CA VAL A 83 -11.08 1.25 -9.92
C VAL A 83 -11.78 1.76 -11.19
N ASN A 84 -12.30 2.99 -11.18
CA ASN A 84 -13.03 3.56 -12.32
C ASN A 84 -12.15 3.86 -13.54
N HIS A 85 -10.86 4.15 -13.32
CA HIS A 85 -9.90 4.33 -14.40
C HIS A 85 -9.53 3.00 -15.08
N ASN A 86 -9.59 1.88 -14.35
CA ASN A 86 -9.22 0.56 -14.86
C ASN A 86 -10.37 -0.17 -15.61
N THR A 87 -11.57 0.43 -15.61
CA THR A 87 -12.78 -0.10 -16.29
C THR A 87 -13.12 0.67 -17.57
N LYS A 88 -12.27 1.61 -18.01
CA LYS A 88 -12.53 2.50 -19.17
C LYS A 88 -11.64 2.23 -20.39
N ASP A 89 -10.92 1.11 -20.40
CA ASP A 89 -10.17 0.61 -21.57
C ASP A 89 -10.82 -0.66 -22.14
#